data_AF-A0A0F9N6C3-F1
#
_entry.id   AF-A0A0F9N6C3-F1
#
_cell.length_a   1.000
_cell.length_b   1.000
_cell.length_c   1.000
_cell.angle_alpha   90.00
_cell.angle_beta   90.00
_cell.angle_gamma   90.00
#
_symmetry.space_group_name_H-M   'P 1'
#
loop_
_entity.id
_entity.type
_entity.pdbx_description
1 polymer ?
#
loop_
_entity_poly.entity_id
_entity_poly.type
_entity_poly.pdbx_seq_one_letter_code
_entity_poly.pdbx_strand_id
1 'polypeptide(L)'
;MKVGDISSGAKIGKRVKDWFVFTVCPDCEKQRWVRRSKSQLGNFTGLCQVCNGKRPRKTPKGDKHWQWKGGRKIESGYIRVLLYKDDFFFPMAHNGYVAEHRLIVAQHLNRCLLPWESVHHKNGIRTDNRLENLELFPASFKHNSITRWETYIKQRERIAFKAGYEKRKSEEATVSLADMCMKHRKFGIQTVVGWFVENYPEVCDEHLTAKLEEWGLDETNTEKS
;
A
#
# COMPACT_ATOMS: atom_id res chain seq x y z
N MET A 1 33.87 9.92 -44.97
CA MET A 1 32.45 10.13 -44.68
C MET A 1 32.16 11.61 -44.81
N LYS A 2 31.11 11.98 -45.52
CA LYS A 2 30.62 13.35 -45.68
C LYS A 2 29.43 13.57 -44.76
N VAL A 3 29.27 14.79 -44.26
CA VAL A 3 28.07 15.19 -43.50
C VAL A 3 26.85 14.91 -44.37
N GLY A 4 25.86 14.21 -43.81
CA GLY A 4 24.66 13.79 -44.55
C GLY A 4 24.70 12.34 -45.07
N ASP A 5 25.85 11.64 -45.00
CA ASP A 5 25.91 10.22 -45.36
C ASP A 5 24.89 9.42 -44.55
N ILE A 6 24.15 8.51 -45.21
CA ILE A 6 23.14 7.67 -44.56
C ILE A 6 23.62 6.22 -44.53
N SER A 7 23.45 5.55 -43.39
CA SER A 7 23.75 4.12 -43.25
C SER A 7 22.74 3.43 -42.35
N SER A 8 22.52 2.14 -42.58
CA SER A 8 21.75 1.30 -41.66
C SER A 8 22.52 1.08 -40.37
N GLY A 9 21.81 0.92 -39.25
CA GLY A 9 22.41 0.63 -37.95
C GLY A 9 23.33 -0.59 -37.97
N ALA A 10 22.92 -1.66 -38.63
CA ALA A 10 23.72 -2.89 -38.76
C ALA A 10 25.10 -2.62 -39.39
N LYS A 11 25.15 -1.82 -40.46
CA LYS A 11 26.40 -1.49 -41.18
C LYS A 11 27.37 -0.63 -40.35
N ILE A 12 26.87 0.13 -39.39
CA ILE A 12 27.68 0.97 -38.49
C ILE A 12 27.83 0.37 -37.07
N GLY A 13 27.58 -0.93 -36.91
CA GLY A 13 27.75 -1.64 -35.63
C GLY A 13 26.73 -1.26 -34.54
N LYS A 14 25.55 -0.74 -34.91
CA LYS A 14 24.44 -0.48 -33.99
C LYS A 14 23.47 -1.66 -33.98
N ARG A 15 23.07 -2.06 -32.76
CA ARG A 15 22.08 -3.14 -32.52
C ARG A 15 20.65 -2.76 -32.92
N VAL A 16 20.36 -1.47 -33.08
CA VAL A 16 19.02 -0.99 -33.42
C VAL A 16 18.82 -0.97 -34.93
N LYS A 17 17.68 -1.52 -35.38
CA LYS A 17 17.26 -1.52 -36.79
C LYS A 17 16.65 -0.15 -37.15
N ASP A 18 17.50 0.85 -37.26
CA ASP A 18 17.16 2.23 -37.63
C ASP A 18 18.14 2.75 -38.69
N TRP A 19 17.78 3.83 -39.37
CA TRP A 19 18.65 4.56 -40.29
C TRP A 19 19.38 5.66 -39.53
N PHE A 20 20.65 5.84 -39.87
CA PHE A 20 21.51 6.84 -39.25
C PHE A 20 22.04 7.80 -40.30
N VAL A 21 22.21 9.06 -39.91
CA VAL A 21 22.89 10.09 -40.71
C VAL A 21 24.18 10.50 -40.01
N PHE A 22 25.25 10.64 -40.80
CA PHE A 22 26.52 11.14 -40.33
C PHE A 22 26.47 12.66 -40.16
N THR A 23 26.87 13.13 -38.99
CA THR A 23 26.85 14.56 -38.65
C THR A 23 28.10 14.94 -37.88
N VAL A 24 28.48 16.21 -38.01
CA VAL A 24 29.56 16.85 -37.26
C VAL A 24 28.95 17.87 -36.30
N CYS A 25 29.47 17.94 -35.08
CA CYS A 25 29.08 18.98 -34.12
C CYS A 25 29.64 20.33 -34.58
N PRO A 26 28.83 21.39 -34.76
CA PRO A 26 29.34 22.69 -35.21
C PRO A 26 30.27 23.36 -34.19
N ASP A 27 30.10 23.07 -32.89
CA ASP A 27 30.88 23.74 -31.82
C ASP A 27 32.22 23.04 -31.50
N CYS A 28 32.39 21.75 -31.82
CA CYS A 28 33.56 20.99 -31.38
C CYS A 28 34.01 19.91 -32.38
N GLU A 29 33.46 19.95 -33.59
CA GLU A 29 33.81 19.08 -34.73
C GLU A 29 33.68 17.57 -34.49
N LYS A 30 33.08 17.16 -33.36
CA LYS A 30 32.89 15.76 -33.03
C LYS A 30 31.98 15.08 -34.04
N GLN A 31 32.55 14.11 -34.75
CA GLN A 31 31.91 13.27 -35.74
C GLN A 31 31.07 12.17 -35.06
N ARG A 32 29.85 11.93 -35.55
CA ARG A 32 28.99 10.86 -35.03
C ARG A 32 27.87 10.48 -35.99
N TRP A 33 27.35 9.27 -35.81
CA TRP A 33 26.10 8.81 -36.40
C TRP A 33 24.93 9.14 -35.46
N VAL A 34 23.93 9.85 -35.96
CA VAL A 34 22.66 10.13 -35.23
C VAL A 34 21.51 9.45 -35.95
N ARG A 35 20.46 9.07 -35.22
CA ARG A 35 19.26 8.48 -35.84
C ARG A 35 18.65 9.48 -36.81
N ARG A 36 18.37 9.03 -38.04
CA ARG A 36 17.80 9.86 -39.11
C ARG A 36 16.46 10.47 -38.66
N SER A 37 15.62 9.66 -38.03
CA SER A 37 14.33 10.08 -37.46
C SER A 37 14.44 11.26 -36.48
N LYS A 38 15.55 11.34 -35.72
CA LYS A 38 15.80 12.45 -34.78
C LYS A 38 16.43 13.66 -35.46
N SER A 39 17.27 13.45 -36.48
CA SER A 39 17.91 14.54 -37.23
C SER A 39 16.96 15.37 -38.08
N GLN A 40 15.82 14.80 -38.47
CA GLN A 40 14.79 15.46 -39.28
C GLN A 40 13.79 16.28 -38.45
N LEU A 41 13.87 16.22 -37.12
CA LEU A 41 13.02 17.04 -36.26
C LEU A 41 13.51 18.49 -36.28
N GLY A 42 12.59 19.45 -36.34
CA GLY A 42 12.93 20.89 -36.36
C GLY A 42 13.67 21.40 -35.11
N ASN A 43 13.74 20.60 -34.05
CA ASN A 43 14.52 20.89 -32.84
C ASN A 43 15.93 20.28 -32.84
N PHE A 44 16.37 19.64 -33.94
CA PHE A 44 17.70 19.08 -34.04
C PHE A 44 18.74 20.17 -34.24
N THR A 45 19.58 20.38 -33.23
CA THR A 45 20.58 21.45 -33.21
C THR A 45 21.90 21.09 -33.90
N GLY A 46 22.12 19.83 -34.30
CA GLY A 46 23.41 19.35 -34.81
C GLY A 46 24.51 19.20 -33.73
N LEU A 47 24.28 19.70 -32.52
CA LEU A 47 25.25 19.70 -31.42
C LEU A 47 25.44 18.33 -30.79
N CYS A 48 26.68 18.04 -30.35
CA CYS A 48 26.92 16.90 -29.49
C CYS A 48 26.33 17.13 -28.09
N GLN A 49 26.10 16.05 -27.33
CA GLN A 49 25.51 16.13 -25.99
C GLN A 49 26.28 17.06 -25.04
N VAL A 50 27.61 17.09 -25.14
CA VAL A 50 28.46 17.96 -24.30
C VAL A 50 28.23 19.42 -24.65
N CYS A 51 28.33 19.81 -25.92
CA CYS A 51 28.13 21.20 -26.35
C CYS A 51 26.70 21.67 -26.13
N ASN A 52 25.71 20.81 -26.38
CA ASN A 52 24.32 21.14 -26.08
C ASN A 52 24.09 21.33 -24.56
N GLY A 53 24.76 20.53 -23.73
CA GLY A 53 24.69 20.62 -22.27
C GLY A 53 25.32 21.87 -21.67
N LYS A 54 26.25 22.51 -22.37
CA LYS A 54 26.86 23.80 -21.96
C LYS A 54 25.91 24.98 -22.12
N ARG A 55 24.85 24.85 -22.93
CA ARG A 55 23.92 25.94 -23.19
C ARG A 55 23.02 26.18 -21.96
N PRO A 56 22.75 27.45 -21.60
CA PRO A 56 21.88 27.76 -20.48
C PRO A 56 20.48 27.23 -20.77
N ARG A 57 19.89 26.52 -19.79
CA ARG A 57 18.49 26.11 -19.89
C ARG A 57 17.61 27.35 -19.80
N LYS A 58 16.70 27.52 -20.76
CA LYS A 58 15.74 28.64 -20.77
C LYS A 58 14.69 28.54 -19.67
N THR A 59 14.48 27.34 -19.10
CA THR A 59 13.51 27.16 -18.03
C THR A 59 14.00 27.80 -16.74
N PRO A 60 13.22 28.70 -16.12
CA PRO A 60 13.51 29.21 -14.80
C PRO A 60 13.67 28.08 -13.77
N LYS A 61 14.39 28.31 -12.69
CA LYS A 61 14.55 27.35 -11.58
C LYS A 61 14.04 27.95 -10.29
N GLY A 62 13.74 27.10 -9.32
CA GLY A 62 13.32 27.53 -7.98
C GLY A 62 12.06 28.37 -8.03
N ASP A 63 12.02 29.40 -7.20
CA ASP A 63 10.96 30.42 -7.09
C ASP A 63 10.51 31.04 -8.41
N LYS A 64 11.40 31.16 -9.40
CA LYS A 64 11.06 31.71 -10.72
C LYS A 64 10.31 30.72 -11.62
N HIS A 65 10.24 29.44 -11.27
CA HIS A 65 9.57 28.41 -12.06
C HIS A 65 8.09 28.33 -11.68
N TRP A 66 7.18 28.35 -12.66
CA TRP A 66 5.72 28.38 -12.41
C TRP A 66 5.18 27.15 -11.66
N GLN A 67 5.90 26.02 -11.65
CA GLN A 67 5.53 24.82 -10.86
C GLN A 67 6.16 24.79 -9.47
N TRP A 68 6.88 25.84 -9.07
CA TRP A 68 7.50 25.90 -7.75
C TRP A 68 6.45 26.08 -6.66
N LYS A 69 6.46 25.16 -5.70
CA LYS A 69 5.52 25.16 -4.56
C LYS A 69 6.27 25.40 -3.26
N GLY A 70 7.12 26.44 -3.22
CA GLY A 70 7.89 26.79 -2.02
C GLY A 70 8.86 25.69 -1.58
N GLY A 71 9.41 24.92 -2.52
CA GLY A 71 10.31 23.79 -2.20
C GLY A 71 9.62 22.52 -1.72
N ARG A 72 8.29 22.46 -1.77
CA ARG A 72 7.53 21.25 -1.44
C ARG A 72 7.19 20.43 -2.68
N LYS A 73 7.37 19.11 -2.59
CA LYS A 73 6.96 18.14 -3.63
C LYS A 73 6.41 16.87 -3.00
N ILE A 74 5.53 16.16 -3.70
CA ILE A 74 5.03 14.84 -3.28
C ILE A 74 5.86 13.77 -3.98
N GLU A 75 6.40 12.82 -3.21
CA GLU A 75 7.22 11.72 -3.70
C GLU A 75 6.84 10.45 -2.93
N SER A 76 6.42 9.40 -3.64
CA SER A 76 5.97 8.13 -3.04
C SER A 76 4.86 8.28 -1.97
N GLY A 77 3.98 9.27 -2.14
CA GLY A 77 2.91 9.60 -1.20
C GLY A 77 3.33 10.43 0.01
N TYR A 78 4.61 10.77 0.15
CA TYR A 78 5.11 11.64 1.22
C TYR A 78 5.38 13.05 0.71
N ILE A 79 5.14 14.06 1.55
CA ILE A 79 5.56 15.43 1.28
C ILE A 79 7.05 15.56 1.61
N ARG A 80 7.81 16.12 0.67
CA ARG A 80 9.25 16.40 0.78
C ARG A 80 9.45 17.91 0.75
N VAL A 81 10.27 18.43 1.66
CA VAL A 81 10.57 19.85 1.83
C VAL A 81 12.03 20.09 1.46
N LEU A 82 12.31 21.07 0.61
CA LEU A 82 13.67 21.52 0.31
C LEU A 82 14.23 22.28 1.52
N LEU A 83 15.43 21.90 1.96
CA LEU A 83 16.23 22.64 2.93
C LEU A 83 17.49 23.20 2.25
N TYR A 84 17.96 24.34 2.76
CA TYR A 84 19.20 24.97 2.33
C TYR A 84 20.36 24.58 3.27
N LYS A 85 21.60 24.73 2.82
CA LYS A 85 22.80 24.22 3.51
C LYS A 85 23.04 24.83 4.89
N ASP A 86 22.51 26.02 5.11
CA ASP A 86 22.53 26.81 6.33
C ASP A 86 21.42 26.42 7.33
N ASP A 87 20.48 25.56 6.93
CA ASP A 87 19.42 25.07 7.82
C ASP A 87 19.96 24.04 8.84
N PHE A 88 19.57 24.18 10.11
CA PHE A 88 19.97 23.27 11.19
C PHE A 88 19.59 21.80 10.91
N PHE A 89 18.47 21.54 10.23
CA PHE A 89 18.00 20.20 9.89
C PHE A 89 18.54 19.69 8.54
N PHE A 90 19.38 20.47 7.85
CA PHE A 90 20.00 20.06 6.59
C PHE A 90 20.75 18.71 6.65
N PRO A 91 21.38 18.29 7.77
CA PRO A 91 21.98 16.96 7.88
C PRO A 91 21.00 15.80 7.66
N MET A 92 19.68 16.01 7.83
CA MET A 92 18.64 15.00 7.55
C MET A 92 18.22 14.97 6.07
N ALA A 93 18.68 15.94 5.26
CA ALA A 93 18.27 16.09 3.87
C ALA A 93 19.06 15.16 2.95
N HIS A 94 18.35 14.54 2.00
CA HIS A 94 18.93 13.78 0.90
C HIS A 94 18.65 14.52 -0.41
N ASN A 95 19.71 14.89 -1.14
CA ASN A 95 19.66 15.78 -2.32
C ASN A 95 18.97 17.13 -2.02
N GLY A 96 19.18 17.66 -0.80
CA GLY A 96 18.55 18.90 -0.34
C GLY A 96 17.10 18.77 0.12
N TYR A 97 16.50 17.56 0.07
CA TYR A 97 15.11 17.35 0.52
C TYR A 97 15.03 16.46 1.76
N VAL A 98 14.16 16.82 2.69
CA VAL A 98 13.77 16.01 3.86
C VAL A 98 12.28 15.65 3.77
N ALA A 99 11.86 14.55 4.40
CA ALA A 99 10.44 14.22 4.48
C ALA A 99 9.77 15.08 5.55
N GLU A 100 8.62 15.68 5.23
CA GLU A 100 7.97 16.68 6.08
C GLU A 100 7.60 16.11 7.46
N HIS A 101 7.04 14.90 7.51
CA HIS A 101 6.75 14.21 8.78
C HIS A 101 7.99 14.02 9.67
N ARG A 102 9.15 13.71 9.08
CA ARG A 102 10.42 13.62 9.83
C ARG A 102 10.88 14.99 10.33
N LEU A 103 10.74 16.02 9.49
CA LEU A 103 11.14 17.38 9.84
C LEU A 103 10.30 17.93 11.00
N ILE A 104 8.98 17.73 10.97
CA ILE A 104 8.06 18.18 12.03
C ILE A 104 8.41 17.52 13.37
N VAL A 105 8.69 16.22 13.38
CA VAL A 105 9.11 15.51 14.60
C VAL A 105 10.48 16.00 15.08
N ALA A 106 11.44 16.22 14.18
CA ALA A 106 12.76 16.76 14.52
C ALA A 106 12.68 18.16 15.15
N GLN A 107 11.83 19.02 14.58
CA GLN A 107 11.55 20.36 15.08
C GLN A 107 10.91 20.31 16.47
N HIS A 108 9.93 19.42 16.67
CA HIS A 108 9.29 19.23 17.96
C HIS A 108 10.27 18.76 19.05
N LEU A 109 11.24 17.91 18.68
CA LEU A 109 12.30 17.43 19.59
C LEU A 109 13.50 18.38 19.69
N ASN A 110 13.52 19.45 18.89
CA ASN A 110 14.63 20.39 18.76
C ASN A 110 16.00 19.72 18.52
N ARG A 111 16.03 18.63 17.73
CA ARG A 111 17.26 17.94 17.32
C ARG A 111 17.06 17.23 15.99
N CYS A 112 18.15 16.96 15.27
CA CYS A 112 18.09 16.08 14.10
C CYS A 112 17.69 14.65 14.51
N LEU A 113 16.88 14.01 13.67
CA LEU A 113 16.60 12.58 13.78
C LEU A 113 17.76 11.78 13.19
N LEU A 114 18.09 10.69 13.85
CA LEU A 114 19.11 9.75 13.43
C LEU A 114 18.62 8.92 12.24
N PRO A 115 19.52 8.35 11.42
CA PRO A 115 19.14 7.56 10.25
C PRO A 115 18.25 6.35 10.56
N TRP A 116 18.36 5.79 11.76
CA TRP A 116 17.59 4.63 12.20
C TRP A 116 16.27 4.96 12.90
N GLU A 117 16.05 6.22 13.26
CA GLU A 117 14.79 6.67 13.82
C GLU A 117 13.74 6.76 12.71
N SER A 118 12.59 6.12 12.91
CA SER A 118 11.50 6.09 11.92
C SER A 118 10.28 6.81 12.47
N VAL A 119 9.58 7.56 11.61
CA VAL A 119 8.35 8.26 11.98
C VAL A 119 7.18 7.61 11.23
N HIS A 120 6.17 7.18 11.96
CA HIS A 120 4.98 6.50 11.45
C HIS A 120 3.75 7.41 11.50
N HIS A 121 2.81 7.21 10.58
CA HIS A 121 1.51 7.88 10.56
C HIS A 121 0.45 6.96 11.17
N LYS A 122 -0.12 7.32 12.32
CA LYS A 122 -1.09 6.49 13.05
C LYS A 122 -2.34 6.17 12.22
N ASN A 123 -2.83 7.12 11.43
CA ASN A 123 -4.00 6.92 10.57
C ASN A 123 -3.67 6.27 9.21
N GLY A 124 -2.39 6.02 8.90
CA GLY A 124 -1.93 5.52 7.60
C GLY A 124 -2.00 6.53 6.44
N ILE A 125 -2.44 7.76 6.68
CA ILE A 125 -2.52 8.84 5.69
C ILE A 125 -1.19 9.59 5.66
N ARG A 126 -0.37 9.29 4.65
CA ARG A 126 1.01 9.82 4.51
C ARG A 126 1.12 11.35 4.35
N THR A 127 0.02 12.01 4.01
CA THR A 127 -0.05 13.47 3.86
C THR A 127 -0.51 14.19 5.13
N ASP A 128 -1.03 13.46 6.12
CA ASP A 128 -1.48 14.05 7.38
C ASP A 128 -0.32 14.14 8.37
N ASN A 129 0.46 15.22 8.27
CA ASN A 129 1.66 15.44 9.06
C ASN A 129 1.41 16.20 10.37
N ARG A 130 0.16 16.20 10.88
CA ARG A 130 -0.14 16.76 12.21
C ARG A 130 0.62 15.97 13.27
N LEU A 131 1.21 16.66 14.24
CA LEU A 131 2.12 16.06 15.20
C LEU A 131 1.46 14.93 16.01
N GLU A 132 0.18 15.09 16.36
CA GLU A 132 -0.63 14.07 17.05
C GLU A 132 -0.80 12.78 16.25
N ASN A 133 -0.71 12.84 14.92
CA ASN A 133 -0.80 11.71 14.01
C ASN A 133 0.56 11.05 13.74
N LEU A 134 1.66 11.63 14.23
CA LEU A 134 3.02 11.12 14.03
C LEU A 134 3.52 10.38 15.28
N GLU A 135 4.26 9.30 15.06
CA GLU A 135 4.87 8.53 16.14
C GLU A 135 6.32 8.18 15.80
N LEU A 136 7.25 8.50 16.70
CA LEU A 136 8.68 8.25 16.53
C LEU A 136 9.06 6.90 17.15
N PHE A 137 9.74 6.06 16.37
CA PHE A 137 10.23 4.77 16.82
C PHE A 137 11.77 4.72 16.76
N PRO A 138 12.44 4.30 17.85
CA PRO A 138 13.86 3.94 17.82
C PRO A 138 14.08 2.64 17.04
N ALA A 139 15.32 2.45 16.60
CA ALA A 139 15.74 1.43 15.63
C ALA A 139 15.06 0.05 15.83
N SER A 140 14.61 -0.53 14.70
CA SER A 140 14.23 -1.95 14.51
C SER A 140 12.79 -2.42 14.77
N PHE A 141 11.82 -1.54 15.04
CA PHE A 141 10.45 -1.86 14.62
C PHE A 141 10.42 -1.76 13.09
N LYS A 142 10.64 -2.88 12.40
CA LYS A 142 10.52 -2.96 10.94
C LYS A 142 9.21 -2.26 10.57
N HIS A 143 9.28 -1.14 9.86
CA HIS A 143 8.09 -0.39 9.43
C HIS A 143 7.10 -1.30 8.66
N ASN A 144 7.62 -2.38 8.03
CA ASN A 144 6.84 -3.43 7.41
C ASN A 144 6.11 -4.36 8.40
N SER A 145 6.61 -4.61 9.60
CA SER A 145 5.91 -5.46 10.57
C SER A 145 4.72 -4.76 11.17
N ILE A 146 4.79 -3.48 11.57
CA ILE A 146 3.62 -2.79 12.14
C ILE A 146 2.52 -2.65 11.10
N THR A 147 2.82 -2.11 9.92
CA THR A 147 1.82 -1.98 8.84
C THR A 147 1.21 -3.34 8.48
N ARG A 148 2.01 -4.41 8.45
CA ARG A 148 1.54 -5.78 8.17
C ARG A 148 0.76 -6.37 9.33
N TRP A 149 1.12 -6.10 10.58
CA TRP A 149 0.39 -6.54 11.78
C TRP A 149 -0.93 -5.80 11.91
N GLU A 150 -0.98 -4.49 11.69
CA GLU A 150 -2.22 -3.71 11.66
C GLU A 150 -3.13 -4.15 10.51
N THR A 151 -2.57 -4.41 9.33
CA THR A 151 -3.32 -4.96 8.19
C THR A 151 -3.84 -6.35 8.53
N TYR A 152 -3.02 -7.19 9.16
CA TYR A 152 -3.39 -8.53 9.61
C TYR A 152 -4.48 -8.49 10.69
N ILE A 153 -4.38 -7.59 11.68
CA ILE A 153 -5.37 -7.37 12.73
C ILE A 153 -6.69 -6.90 12.09
N LYS A 154 -6.67 -5.87 11.25
CA LYS A 154 -7.88 -5.39 10.53
C LYS A 154 -8.49 -6.48 9.66
N GLN A 155 -7.68 -7.32 9.01
CA GLN A 155 -8.15 -8.46 8.23
C GLN A 155 -8.80 -9.52 9.14
N ARG A 156 -8.20 -9.82 10.29
CA ARG A 156 -8.72 -10.77 11.27
C ARG A 156 -9.99 -10.26 11.95
N GLU A 157 -10.07 -8.97 12.28
CA GLU A 157 -11.28 -8.31 12.79
C GLU A 157 -12.41 -8.36 11.75
N ARG A 158 -12.12 -8.09 10.47
CA ARG A 158 -13.10 -8.24 9.38
C ARG A 158 -13.58 -9.68 9.21
N ILE A 159 -12.67 -10.66 9.28
CA ILE A 159 -13.01 -12.08 9.19
C ILE A 159 -13.84 -12.51 10.40
N ALA A 160 -13.44 -12.13 11.62
CA ALA A 160 -14.17 -12.42 12.85
C ALA A 160 -15.54 -11.74 12.89
N PHE A 161 -15.65 -10.50 12.40
CA PHE A 161 -16.92 -9.80 12.24
C PHE A 161 -17.83 -10.49 11.22
N LYS A 162 -17.28 -10.93 10.08
CA LYS A 162 -18.03 -11.64 9.05
C LYS A 162 -18.48 -13.03 9.53
N ALA A 163 -17.61 -13.77 10.21
CA ALA A 163 -17.94 -15.05 10.83
C ALA A 163 -18.97 -14.90 11.96
N GLY A 164 -18.88 -13.85 12.79
CA GLY A 164 -19.88 -13.54 13.81
C GLY A 164 -21.21 -13.02 13.26
N TYR A 165 -21.20 -12.40 12.06
CA TYR A 165 -22.42 -12.06 11.32
C TYR A 165 -23.05 -13.30 10.68
N GLU A 166 -22.26 -14.18 10.07
CA GLU A 166 -22.71 -15.46 9.49
C GLU A 166 -23.22 -16.42 10.56
N LYS A 167 -22.59 -16.45 11.75
CA LYS A 167 -23.04 -17.22 12.91
C LYS A 167 -24.37 -16.70 13.47
N ARG A 168 -24.53 -15.38 13.61
CA ARG A 168 -25.83 -14.77 13.99
C ARG A 168 -26.91 -15.00 12.94
N LYS A 169 -26.56 -14.94 11.66
CA LYS A 169 -27.48 -15.24 10.54
C LYS A 169 -27.89 -16.71 10.50
N SER A 170 -26.97 -17.64 10.84
CA SER A 170 -27.31 -19.07 10.99
C SER A 170 -28.11 -19.34 12.26
N GLU A 171 -27.82 -18.66 13.36
CA GLU A 171 -28.57 -18.77 14.62
C GLU A 171 -30.00 -18.22 14.45
N GLU A 172 -30.18 -17.05 13.81
CA GLU A 172 -31.50 -16.50 13.44
C GLU A 172 -32.23 -17.41 12.43
N ALA A 173 -31.53 -18.08 11.52
CA ALA A 173 -32.12 -19.08 10.62
C ALA A 173 -32.50 -20.39 11.34
N THR A 174 -31.77 -20.80 12.37
CA THR A 174 -32.12 -21.97 13.20
C THR A 174 -33.26 -21.69 14.17
N VAL A 175 -33.36 -20.46 14.69
CA VAL A 175 -34.52 -20.01 15.47
C VAL A 175 -35.78 -20.03 14.60
N SER A 176 -35.67 -19.69 13.31
CA SER A 176 -36.78 -19.83 12.35
C SER A 176 -37.25 -21.28 12.12
N LEU A 177 -36.41 -22.30 12.31
CA LEU A 177 -36.79 -23.72 12.14
C LEU A 177 -37.44 -24.28 13.41
N ALA A 178 -36.96 -23.89 14.59
CA ALA A 178 -37.60 -24.20 15.87
C ALA A 178 -38.98 -23.51 16.00
N ASP A 179 -39.10 -22.25 15.54
CA ASP A 179 -40.38 -21.53 15.47
C ASP A 179 -41.33 -22.10 14.41
N MET A 180 -40.81 -22.73 13.35
CA MET A 180 -41.60 -23.44 12.35
C MET A 180 -42.14 -24.77 12.88
N CYS A 181 -41.39 -25.46 13.77
CA CYS A 181 -41.85 -26.67 14.46
C CYS A 181 -42.94 -26.38 15.50
N MET A 182 -42.88 -25.24 16.19
CA MET A 182 -43.89 -24.83 17.17
C MET A 182 -45.24 -24.42 16.54
N LYS A 183 -45.27 -24.13 15.23
CA LYS A 183 -46.51 -23.77 14.49
C LYS A 183 -47.27 -24.95 13.88
N HIS A 184 -46.70 -26.16 13.87
CA HIS A 184 -47.42 -27.37 13.49
C HIS A 184 -47.45 -28.34 14.68
N ARG A 185 -48.39 -28.10 15.61
CA ARG A 185 -48.86 -29.10 16.57
C ARG A 185 -49.28 -30.37 15.83
N LYS A 186 -48.37 -31.33 15.62
CA LYS A 186 -48.71 -32.74 15.42
C LYS A 186 -47.55 -33.74 15.34
N PHE A 187 -46.42 -33.54 16.01
CA PHE A 187 -45.48 -34.66 16.20
C PHE A 187 -44.91 -34.65 17.62
N GLY A 188 -45.04 -35.80 18.30
CA GLY A 188 -44.68 -35.98 19.70
C GLY A 188 -43.18 -35.85 19.93
N ILE A 189 -42.81 -35.31 21.09
CA ILE A 189 -41.44 -34.98 21.50
C ILE A 189 -40.48 -36.19 21.41
N GLN A 190 -40.99 -37.42 21.51
CA GLN A 190 -40.20 -38.66 21.35
C GLN A 190 -39.57 -38.81 19.95
N THR A 191 -40.16 -38.27 18.88
CA THR A 191 -39.61 -38.40 17.51
C THR A 191 -38.42 -37.49 17.27
N VAL A 192 -38.35 -36.35 17.98
CA VAL A 192 -37.29 -35.35 17.82
C VAL A 192 -36.03 -35.79 18.56
N VAL A 193 -36.17 -36.38 19.74
CA VAL A 193 -35.05 -36.93 20.51
C VAL A 193 -34.43 -38.14 19.80
N GLY A 194 -35.26 -39.06 19.27
CA GLY A 194 -34.77 -40.21 18.50
C GLY A 194 -34.00 -39.81 17.24
N TRP A 195 -34.49 -38.82 16.49
CA TRP A 195 -33.80 -38.31 15.30
C TRP A 195 -32.44 -37.67 15.63
N PHE A 196 -32.35 -36.97 16.77
CA PHE A 196 -31.12 -36.30 17.19
C PHE A 196 -30.03 -37.30 17.62
N VAL A 197 -30.42 -38.37 18.34
CA VAL A 197 -29.50 -39.44 18.76
C VAL A 197 -29.01 -40.26 17.57
N GLU A 198 -29.85 -40.54 16.56
CA GLU A 198 -29.46 -41.27 15.36
C GLU A 198 -28.50 -40.48 14.43
N ASN A 199 -28.67 -39.16 14.34
CA ASN A 199 -27.92 -38.34 13.37
C ASN A 199 -26.67 -37.66 13.96
N TYR A 200 -26.53 -37.61 15.28
CA TYR A 200 -25.41 -36.93 15.96
C TYR A 200 -24.92 -37.70 17.21
N PRO A 201 -24.51 -38.97 17.08
CA PRO A 201 -24.17 -39.83 18.23
C PRO A 201 -22.96 -39.33 19.04
N GLU A 202 -22.06 -38.56 18.43
CA GLU A 202 -20.93 -37.90 19.09
C GLU A 202 -21.30 -36.72 20.01
N VAL A 203 -22.56 -36.28 20.02
CA VAL A 203 -23.05 -35.13 20.81
C VAL A 203 -23.78 -35.57 22.09
N CYS A 204 -24.00 -36.87 22.28
CA CYS A 204 -24.56 -37.44 23.50
C CYS A 204 -23.50 -37.54 24.60
N ASP A 205 -23.10 -36.38 25.11
CA ASP A 205 -22.25 -36.22 26.29
C ASP A 205 -23.13 -35.84 27.50
N GLU A 206 -22.65 -36.11 28.72
CA GLU A 206 -23.38 -35.99 30.01
C GLU A 206 -24.17 -34.66 30.20
N HIS A 207 -23.79 -33.62 29.45
CA HIS A 207 -24.47 -32.33 29.37
C HIS A 207 -25.90 -32.36 28.81
N LEU A 208 -26.21 -33.26 27.86
CA LEU A 208 -27.56 -33.33 27.29
C LEU A 208 -28.53 -33.93 28.30
N THR A 209 -28.09 -34.96 29.02
CA THR A 209 -28.84 -35.63 30.09
C THR A 209 -29.14 -34.67 31.24
N ALA A 210 -28.14 -33.89 31.68
CA ALA A 210 -28.32 -32.88 32.72
C ALA A 210 -29.33 -31.77 32.32
N LYS A 211 -29.36 -31.39 31.04
CA LYS A 211 -30.35 -30.42 30.54
C LYS A 211 -31.76 -30.99 30.39
N LEU A 212 -31.88 -32.28 30.08
CA LEU A 212 -33.16 -32.98 30.01
C LEU A 212 -33.78 -33.14 31.41
N GLU A 213 -32.96 -33.43 32.42
CA GLU A 213 -33.36 -33.43 33.84
C GLU A 213 -33.75 -32.03 34.33
N GLU A 214 -32.99 -30.99 33.97
CA GLU A 214 -33.29 -29.58 34.30
C GLU A 214 -34.62 -29.11 33.67
N TRP A 215 -35.00 -29.68 32.53
CA TRP A 215 -36.30 -29.45 31.87
C TRP A 215 -37.42 -30.38 32.36
N GLY A 216 -37.15 -31.21 33.38
CA GLY A 216 -38.14 -32.08 34.03
C GLY A 216 -38.58 -33.29 33.20
N LEU A 217 -37.78 -33.67 32.20
CA LEU A 217 -38.03 -34.81 31.31
C LEU A 217 -37.10 -35.97 31.71
N ASP A 218 -37.30 -36.48 32.93
CA ASP A 218 -36.72 -37.74 33.40
C ASP A 218 -37.55 -38.91 32.82
N GLU A 219 -36.87 -39.96 32.32
CA GLU A 219 -37.49 -41.21 31.87
C GLU A 219 -38.33 -41.91 32.97
N THR A 220 -38.13 -41.58 34.25
CA THR A 220 -38.90 -42.16 35.38
C THR A 220 -40.34 -41.63 35.52
N ASN A 221 -40.75 -40.59 34.80
CA ASN A 221 -42.11 -40.06 34.90
C ASN A 221 -43.15 -40.78 34.01
N THR A 222 -42.85 -42.01 33.60
CA THR A 222 -43.68 -42.84 32.72
C THR A 222 -44.57 -43.86 33.46
N GLU A 223 -44.88 -43.65 34.74
CA GLU A 223 -45.96 -44.39 35.42
C GLU A 223 -46.82 -43.48 36.29
N LYS A 224 -47.67 -42.66 35.66
CA LYS A 224 -48.97 -42.19 36.22
C LYS A 224 -49.81 -41.44 35.18
N SER A 225 -50.32 -42.20 34.21
CA SER A 225 -51.71 -42.11 33.72
C SER A 225 -51.98 -43.27 32.77
#